data_AF-A0A6A6R6H8-F1
#
_entry.id   AF-A0A6A6R6H8-F1
#
_cell.length_a   1.000
_cell.length_b   1.000
_cell.length_c   1.000
_cell.angle_alpha   90.00
_cell.angle_beta   90.00
_cell.angle_gamma   90.00
#
_symmetry.space_group_name_H-M   'P 1'
#
loop_
_entity.id
_entity.type
_entity.pdbx_description
1 polymer ?
#
loop_
_entity_poly.entity_id
_entity_poly.type
_entity_poly.pdbx_seq_one_letter_code
_entity_poly.pdbx_strand_id
1 'polypeptide(L)'
;MVHASVVEGGYTPMHMKIAENFPDAAVPGIEELLRRGADPHCVGFTSSSYGGDDSERLDTATSLAMRRSSSFFKWRQIVRDLGLNLDKFVADELEHAPLVIRGWTASSLSKLFELDFEPLEIEPDLCTQCGRVVYHTFDKDETWWEELLDELKASETGMNTDNAPSTPGAQSGLCERDDEEVHDPSSPVSSASTSSTELDEDLCWKCGIMQRTYGDDYDRGRL
;
A
#
# COMPACT_ATOMS: atom_id res chain seq x y z
N MET A 1 27.02 2.73 18.99
CA MET A 1 26.27 2.55 17.73
C MET A 1 25.81 1.11 17.72
N VAL A 2 24.51 0.86 17.91
CA VAL A 2 23.96 -0.50 17.90
C VAL A 2 23.65 -0.83 16.44
N HIS A 3 24.48 -1.65 15.81
CA HIS A 3 24.12 -2.26 14.53
C HIS A 3 23.08 -3.34 14.82
N ALA A 4 21.80 -2.99 14.80
CA ALA A 4 20.75 -3.98 14.70
C ALA A 4 21.02 -4.79 13.43
N SER A 5 21.29 -6.09 13.55
CA SER A 5 21.61 -6.91 12.39
C SER A 5 20.39 -6.95 11.47
N VAL A 6 20.55 -6.38 10.29
CA VAL A 6 19.58 -6.44 9.22
C VAL A 6 19.52 -7.90 8.76
N VAL A 7 18.34 -8.52 8.84
CA VAL A 7 18.10 -9.84 8.22
C VAL A 7 18.35 -9.69 6.70
N GLU A 8 18.82 -10.74 6.02
CA GLU A 8 18.91 -10.73 4.55
C GLU A 8 17.58 -10.18 3.97
N GLY A 9 17.63 -9.00 3.35
CA GLY A 9 16.46 -8.31 2.84
C GLY A 9 15.99 -7.05 3.60
N GLY A 10 16.77 -6.43 4.48
CA GLY A 10 16.42 -5.08 4.97
C GLY A 10 15.31 -5.04 6.02
N TYR A 11 14.67 -6.17 6.33
CA TYR A 11 13.51 -6.22 7.21
C TYR A 11 13.91 -6.03 8.68
N THR A 12 13.58 -4.87 9.23
CA THR A 12 13.95 -4.46 10.59
C THR A 12 12.86 -4.82 11.61
N PRO A 13 13.17 -4.80 12.93
CA PRO A 13 12.13 -4.90 13.97
C PRO A 13 11.01 -3.87 13.85
N MET A 14 11.27 -2.70 13.23
CA MET A 14 10.24 -1.70 12.96
C MET A 14 9.24 -2.19 11.91
N HIS A 15 9.73 -2.75 10.80
CA HIS A 15 8.87 -3.35 9.77
C HIS A 15 7.99 -4.45 10.36
N MET A 16 8.57 -5.33 11.18
CA MET A 16 7.83 -6.41 11.83
C MET A 16 6.67 -5.89 12.66
N LYS A 17 6.90 -4.90 13.53
CA LYS A 17 5.86 -4.40 14.43
C LYS A 17 4.78 -3.59 13.70
N ILE A 18 5.16 -2.84 12.67
CA ILE A 18 4.19 -2.11 11.85
C ILE A 18 3.33 -3.08 11.03
N ALA A 19 3.93 -4.13 10.44
CA ALA A 19 3.18 -5.19 9.74
C ALA A 19 2.18 -5.92 10.65
N GLU A 20 2.49 -6.05 11.94
CA GLU A 20 1.63 -6.63 12.98
C GLU A 20 0.52 -5.65 13.48
N ASN A 21 0.10 -4.68 12.66
CA ASN A 21 -0.87 -3.63 13.00
C ASN A 21 -0.40 -2.63 14.07
N PHE A 22 0.91 -2.51 14.27
CA PHE A 22 1.51 -1.53 15.15
C PHE A 22 0.84 -1.44 16.55
N PRO A 23 0.91 -2.51 17.36
CA PRO A 23 0.28 -2.53 18.67
C PRO A 23 0.89 -1.48 19.60
N ASP A 24 0.10 -0.90 20.51
CA ASP A 24 0.56 0.19 21.39
C ASP A 24 1.75 -0.22 22.26
N ALA A 25 1.80 -1.49 22.67
CA ALA A 25 2.92 -2.05 23.41
C ALA A 25 4.26 -1.99 22.64
N ALA A 26 4.24 -1.86 21.31
CA ALA A 26 5.43 -1.71 20.49
C ALA A 26 5.97 -0.28 20.44
N VAL A 27 5.11 0.74 20.64
CA VAL A 27 5.45 2.16 20.47
C VAL A 27 6.71 2.55 21.26
N PRO A 28 6.84 2.27 22.57
CA PRO A 28 8.03 2.66 23.33
C PRO A 28 9.33 2.02 22.80
N GLY A 29 9.23 0.78 22.29
CA GLY A 29 10.37 0.07 21.73
C GLY A 29 10.82 0.67 20.39
N ILE A 30 9.87 1.05 19.54
CA ILE A 30 10.15 1.71 18.26
C ILE A 30 10.77 3.09 18.48
N GLU A 31 10.21 3.88 19.38
CA GLU A 31 10.79 5.17 19.74
C GLU A 31 12.23 5.03 20.25
N GLU A 32 12.50 4.04 21.11
CA GLU A 32 13.86 3.79 21.62
C GLU A 32 14.83 3.37 20.52
N LEU A 33 14.38 2.58 19.53
CA LEU A 33 15.20 2.24 18.36
C LEU A 33 15.57 3.50 17.57
N LEU A 34 14.60 4.37 17.29
CA LEU A 34 14.83 5.63 16.56
C LEU A 34 15.74 6.58 17.34
N ARG A 35 15.54 6.73 18.67
CA ARG A 35 16.44 7.51 19.55
C ARG A 35 17.88 6.99 19.52
N ARG A 36 18.07 5.69 19.30
CA ARG A 36 19.40 5.05 19.16
C ARG A 36 19.99 5.14 17.76
N GLY A 37 19.32 5.83 16.83
CA GLY A 37 19.78 6.04 15.46
C GLY A 37 19.42 4.91 14.51
N ALA A 38 18.38 4.12 14.80
CA ALA A 38 17.78 3.28 13.77
C ALA A 38 17.23 4.17 12.64
N ASP A 39 17.45 3.76 11.40
CA ASP A 39 17.03 4.50 10.22
C ASP A 39 15.53 4.23 9.91
N PRO A 40 14.63 5.22 10.03
CA PRO A 40 13.22 5.05 9.71
C PRO A 40 12.93 4.85 8.22
N HIS A 41 13.88 5.24 7.35
CA HIS A 41 13.74 5.17 5.89
C HIS A 41 14.36 3.89 5.31
N CYS A 42 14.89 3.01 6.16
CA CYS A 42 15.42 1.73 5.75
C CYS A 42 14.35 0.94 4.98
N VAL A 43 14.70 0.49 3.77
CA VAL A 43 13.82 -0.29 2.90
C VAL A 43 13.97 -1.77 3.22
N GLY A 44 12.86 -2.44 3.52
CA GLY A 44 12.81 -3.88 3.75
C GLY A 44 11.91 -4.60 2.75
N PHE A 45 12.26 -5.85 2.44
CA PHE A 45 11.38 -6.77 1.72
C PHE A 45 10.25 -7.23 2.64
N THR A 46 9.02 -6.95 2.27
CA THR A 46 7.83 -7.47 2.94
C THR A 46 7.22 -8.54 2.03
N SER A 47 7.22 -9.80 2.48
CA SER A 47 6.53 -10.83 1.71
C SER A 47 5.04 -10.58 1.81
N SER A 48 4.37 -10.50 0.66
CA SER A 48 2.92 -10.37 0.58
C SER A 48 2.27 -11.71 0.91
N SER A 49 2.35 -12.15 2.18
CA SER A 49 1.57 -13.33 2.61
C SER A 49 0.06 -13.05 2.70
N TYR A 50 -0.38 -11.83 2.40
CA TYR A 50 -1.78 -11.41 2.33
C TYR A 50 -2.13 -11.06 0.87
N GLY A 51 -2.54 -12.04 0.07
CA GLY A 51 -3.11 -11.77 -1.25
C GLY A 51 -2.64 -12.63 -2.43
N GLY A 52 -1.91 -13.73 -2.20
CA GLY A 52 -1.75 -14.81 -3.19
C GLY A 52 -0.84 -14.52 -4.38
N ASP A 53 -0.34 -13.30 -4.55
CA ASP A 53 0.67 -12.98 -5.57
C ASP A 53 2.02 -12.79 -4.89
N ASP A 54 2.98 -13.69 -5.16
CA ASP A 54 4.37 -13.73 -4.64
C ASP A 54 5.22 -12.53 -5.13
N SER A 55 4.61 -11.37 -5.39
CA SER A 55 5.32 -10.15 -5.73
C SER A 55 6.04 -9.63 -4.48
N GLU A 56 7.37 -9.70 -4.52
CA GLU A 56 8.23 -9.06 -3.54
C GLU A 56 7.90 -7.57 -3.49
N ARG A 57 7.46 -7.09 -2.32
CA ARG A 57 7.20 -5.67 -2.08
C ARG A 57 8.31 -5.08 -1.23
N LEU A 58 8.88 -3.99 -1.73
CA LEU A 58 9.76 -3.13 -0.95
C LEU A 58 8.90 -2.11 -0.20
N ASP A 59 9.10 -2.02 1.11
CA ASP A 59 8.46 -1.02 1.95
C ASP A 59 9.46 -0.39 2.91
N THR A 60 9.21 0.86 3.27
CA THR A 60 9.78 1.52 4.44
C THR A 60 8.82 1.34 5.62
N ALA A 61 9.23 1.79 6.82
CA ALA A 61 8.31 1.88 7.94
C ALA A 61 7.07 2.75 7.61
N THR A 62 7.27 3.88 6.92
CA THR A 62 6.19 4.79 6.51
C THR A 62 5.24 4.12 5.51
N SER A 63 5.75 3.54 4.41
CA SER A 63 4.89 2.94 3.39
C SER A 63 4.13 1.71 3.90
N LEU A 64 4.71 1.01 4.88
CA LEU A 64 4.05 -0.10 5.56
C LEU A 64 2.96 0.38 6.51
N ALA A 65 3.21 1.45 7.27
CA ALA A 65 2.23 2.04 8.19
C ALA A 65 1.03 2.62 7.44
N MET A 66 1.24 3.17 6.24
CA MET A 66 0.19 3.71 5.36
C MET A 66 -0.83 2.67 4.89
N ARG A 67 -0.58 1.36 5.07
CA ARG A 67 -1.56 0.32 4.72
C ARG A 67 -2.82 0.37 5.59
N ARG A 68 -2.78 1.08 6.73
CA ARG A 68 -3.94 1.28 7.63
C ARG A 68 -3.89 2.66 8.24
N SER A 69 -5.06 3.29 8.37
CA SER A 69 -5.15 4.61 9.00
C SER A 69 -4.55 4.59 10.42
N SER A 70 -5.00 3.68 11.29
CA SER A 70 -4.55 3.58 12.68
C SER A 70 -3.04 3.39 12.83
N SER A 71 -2.43 2.52 12.02
CA SER A 71 -0.98 2.30 12.01
C SER A 71 -0.22 3.54 11.55
N PHE A 72 -0.72 4.22 10.51
CA PHE A 72 -0.12 5.46 10.01
C PHE A 72 -0.14 6.57 11.06
N PHE A 73 -1.28 6.82 11.72
CA PHE A 73 -1.37 7.89 12.71
C PHE A 73 -0.53 7.62 13.96
N LYS A 74 -0.37 6.37 14.37
CA LYS A 74 0.61 5.99 15.42
C LYS A 74 2.05 6.25 14.98
N TRP A 75 2.41 5.85 13.76
CA TRP A 75 3.73 6.11 13.18
C TRP A 75 4.04 7.61 13.11
N ARG A 76 3.09 8.39 12.58
CA ARG A 76 3.15 9.85 12.52
C ARG A 76 3.35 10.46 13.91
N GLN A 77 2.63 9.98 14.92
CA GLN A 77 2.75 10.47 16.30
C GLN A 77 4.16 10.25 16.83
N ILE A 78 4.76 9.07 16.60
CA ILE A 78 6.16 8.80 16.96
C ILE A 78 7.14 9.75 16.27
N VAL A 79 6.99 9.97 14.96
CA VAL A 79 7.83 10.89 14.19
C VAL A 79 7.79 12.30 14.79
N ARG A 80 6.60 12.75 15.20
CA ARG A 80 6.38 14.05 15.86
C ARG A 80 6.95 14.12 17.27
N ASP A 81 6.70 13.10 18.09
CA ASP A 81 7.14 13.06 19.50
C ASP A 81 8.66 13.00 19.63
N LEU A 82 9.34 12.42 18.65
CA LEU A 82 10.80 12.44 18.56
C LEU A 82 11.36 13.77 18.03
N GLY A 83 10.51 14.72 17.64
CA GLY A 83 10.91 16.02 17.12
C GLY A 83 11.66 15.94 15.79
N LEU A 84 11.38 14.91 14.97
CA LEU A 84 11.96 14.82 13.64
C LEU A 84 11.43 15.97 12.77
N ASN A 85 12.32 16.62 12.01
CA ASN A 85 11.91 17.66 11.09
C ASN A 85 11.10 17.03 9.95
N LEU A 86 9.82 17.38 9.85
CA LEU A 86 8.90 16.71 8.94
C LEU A 86 9.27 16.92 7.46
N ASP A 87 9.63 18.13 7.06
CA ASP A 87 10.02 18.42 5.67
C ASP A 87 11.22 17.59 5.23
N LYS A 88 12.23 17.50 6.11
CA LYS A 88 13.40 16.66 5.88
C LYS A 88 13.02 15.19 5.87
N PHE A 89 12.21 14.74 6.83
CA PHE A 89 11.76 13.35 6.90
C PHE A 89 11.04 12.92 5.62
N VAL A 90 10.15 13.76 5.08
CA VAL A 90 9.43 13.50 3.82
C VAL A 90 10.40 13.47 2.63
N ALA A 91 11.37 14.38 2.58
CA ALA A 91 12.38 14.37 1.53
C ALA A 91 13.24 13.10 1.56
N ASP A 92 13.74 12.72 2.74
CA ASP A 92 14.55 11.53 2.96
C ASP A 92 13.74 10.26 2.65
N GLU A 93 12.45 10.21 3.01
CA GLU A 93 11.54 9.10 2.72
C GLU A 93 11.34 8.88 1.21
N LEU A 94 11.21 9.96 0.44
CA LEU A 94 11.01 9.88 -1.01
C LEU A 94 12.30 9.55 -1.78
N GLU A 95 13.48 9.76 -1.20
CA GLU A 95 14.74 9.31 -1.79
C GLU A 95 14.80 7.78 -1.91
N HIS A 96 14.12 7.06 -1.02
CA HIS A 96 14.25 5.61 -0.90
C HIS A 96 13.41 4.79 -1.88
N ALA A 97 12.55 5.43 -2.70
CA ALA A 97 11.81 4.93 -3.88
C ALA A 97 10.43 4.25 -3.72
N PRO A 98 10.06 3.43 -2.70
CA PRO A 98 8.76 2.75 -2.67
C PRO A 98 7.56 3.67 -2.84
N LEU A 99 7.57 4.83 -2.19
CA LEU A 99 6.46 5.78 -2.26
C LEU A 99 6.45 6.55 -3.59
N VAL A 100 7.63 6.90 -4.13
CA VAL A 100 7.73 7.56 -5.45
C VAL A 100 7.16 6.67 -6.55
N ILE A 101 7.50 5.37 -6.54
CA ILE A 101 6.96 4.39 -7.50
C ILE A 101 5.43 4.27 -7.39
N ARG A 102 4.88 4.48 -6.19
CA ARG A 102 3.42 4.49 -5.92
C ARG A 102 2.77 5.86 -6.19
N GLY A 103 3.48 6.80 -6.80
CA GLY A 103 2.95 8.10 -7.21
C GLY A 103 2.92 9.17 -6.11
N TRP A 104 3.62 8.96 -5.00
CA TRP A 104 3.72 9.99 -3.96
C TRP A 104 4.74 11.08 -4.34
N THR A 105 4.40 12.29 -3.95
CA THR A 105 5.23 13.50 -4.08
C THR A 105 5.52 14.07 -2.69
N ALA A 106 6.49 15.00 -2.59
CA ALA A 106 6.78 15.66 -1.31
C ALA A 106 5.54 16.38 -0.76
N SER A 107 4.80 17.08 -1.63
CA SER A 107 3.62 17.84 -1.20
C SER A 107 2.44 16.92 -0.80
N SER A 108 2.14 15.86 -1.56
CA SER A 108 1.07 14.91 -1.18
C SER A 108 1.41 14.15 0.11
N LEU A 109 2.67 13.76 0.31
CA LEU A 109 3.11 13.08 1.53
C LEU A 109 3.14 14.03 2.74
N SER A 110 3.62 15.27 2.59
CA SER A 110 3.55 16.28 3.67
C SER A 110 2.11 16.54 4.10
N LYS A 111 1.18 16.71 3.15
CA LYS A 111 -0.26 16.86 3.45
C LYS A 111 -0.79 15.69 4.26
N LEU A 112 -0.41 14.45 3.90
CA LEU A 112 -0.80 13.26 4.65
C LEU A 112 -0.32 13.31 6.10
N PHE A 113 0.95 13.71 6.34
CA PHE A 113 1.49 13.90 7.69
C PHE A 113 0.90 15.11 8.43
N GLU A 114 0.24 16.03 7.75
CA GLU A 114 -0.42 17.19 8.34
C GLU A 114 -1.89 16.98 8.65
N LEU A 115 -2.54 15.96 8.05
CA LEU A 115 -3.95 15.65 8.28
C LEU A 115 -4.33 15.63 9.76
N ASP A 116 -5.29 16.45 10.15
CA ASP A 116 -5.88 16.37 11.48
C ASP A 116 -6.98 15.31 11.45
N PHE A 117 -6.67 14.13 11.95
CA PHE A 117 -7.55 12.97 11.88
C PHE A 117 -7.26 12.02 13.04
N GLU A 118 -8.33 11.44 13.58
CA GLU A 118 -8.31 10.44 14.64
C GLU A 118 -8.81 9.12 14.06
N PRO A 119 -7.96 8.10 13.94
CA PRO A 119 -8.36 6.82 13.37
C PRO A 119 -9.33 6.07 14.27
N LEU A 120 -10.24 5.33 13.63
CA LEU A 120 -11.07 4.37 14.34
C LEU A 120 -10.20 3.21 14.82
N GLU A 121 -10.34 2.85 16.10
CA GLU A 121 -9.74 1.65 16.64
C GLU A 121 -10.52 0.44 16.14
N ILE A 122 -9.97 -0.26 15.16
CA ILE A 122 -10.53 -1.52 14.66
C ILE A 122 -10.05 -2.64 15.57
N GLU A 123 -10.98 -3.29 16.26
CA GLU A 123 -10.65 -4.43 17.11
C GLU A 123 -10.10 -5.58 16.25
N PRO A 124 -9.00 -6.23 16.67
CA PRO A 124 -8.52 -7.43 16.02
C PRO A 124 -9.58 -8.52 16.05
N ASP A 125 -9.74 -9.23 14.95
CA ASP A 125 -10.57 -10.43 14.89
C ASP A 125 -9.71 -11.69 15.09
N LEU A 126 -10.36 -12.81 15.38
CA LEU A 126 -9.72 -14.11 15.47
C LEU A 126 -10.12 -14.96 14.27
N CYS A 127 -9.14 -15.50 13.56
CA CYS A 127 -9.40 -16.49 12.53
C CYS A 127 -10.08 -17.70 13.18
N THR A 128 -11.33 -17.96 12.81
CA THR A 128 -12.12 -19.08 13.37
C THR A 128 -11.51 -20.46 13.08
N GLN A 129 -10.69 -20.59 12.02
CA GLN A 129 -10.04 -21.85 11.67
C GLN A 129 -8.72 -22.11 12.43
N CYS A 130 -7.91 -21.07 12.70
CA CYS A 130 -6.57 -21.25 13.26
C CYS A 130 -6.30 -20.49 14.57
N GLY A 131 -7.24 -19.68 15.04
CA GLY A 131 -7.14 -18.90 16.29
C GLY A 131 -6.10 -17.77 16.25
N ARG A 132 -5.49 -17.49 15.09
CA ARG A 132 -4.57 -16.35 14.94
C ARG A 132 -5.36 -15.05 14.95
N VAL A 133 -4.76 -14.04 15.57
CA VAL A 133 -5.23 -12.66 15.43
C VAL A 133 -5.10 -12.25 13.97
N VAL A 134 -6.22 -11.85 13.40
CA VAL A 134 -6.32 -11.32 12.06
C VAL A 134 -6.71 -9.87 12.20
N TYR A 135 -5.92 -9.02 11.58
CA TYR A 135 -6.32 -7.65 11.39
C TYR A 135 -6.87 -7.57 9.97
N HIS A 136 -8.11 -7.10 9.82
CA HIS A 136 -8.74 -6.94 8.51
C HIS A 136 -7.86 -6.02 7.66
N THR A 137 -7.26 -6.54 6.58
CA THR A 137 -6.54 -5.72 5.60
C THR A 137 -7.51 -5.05 4.62
N PHE A 138 -8.71 -5.60 4.50
CA PHE A 138 -9.80 -5.09 3.67
C PHE A 138 -11.05 -4.94 4.52
N ASP A 139 -10.92 -4.12 5.57
CA ASP A 139 -12.10 -3.66 6.26
C ASP A 139 -12.86 -2.73 5.33
N LYS A 140 -14.17 -2.92 5.18
CA LYS A 140 -15.01 -1.92 4.49
C LYS A 140 -14.89 -0.57 5.20
N ASP A 141 -14.59 -0.60 6.49
CA ASP A 141 -14.34 0.57 7.32
C ASP A 141 -12.98 1.23 7.04
N GLU A 142 -12.13 0.69 6.17
CA GLU A 142 -10.87 1.33 5.73
C GLU A 142 -10.85 1.65 4.22
N THR A 143 -11.90 1.33 3.45
CA THR A 143 -11.98 1.71 2.02
C THR A 143 -11.85 3.22 1.82
N TRP A 144 -12.42 4.02 2.74
CA TRP A 144 -12.29 5.48 2.70
C TRP A 144 -10.83 5.94 2.88
N TRP A 145 -10.00 5.18 3.59
CA TRP A 145 -8.59 5.51 3.79
C TRP A 145 -7.82 5.32 2.48
N GLU A 146 -8.06 4.22 1.77
CA GLU A 146 -7.49 3.98 0.44
C GLU A 146 -7.92 5.07 -0.56
N GLU A 147 -9.21 5.42 -0.58
CA GLU A 147 -9.75 6.51 -1.40
C GLU A 147 -9.07 7.85 -1.08
N LEU A 148 -8.89 8.18 0.20
CA LEU A 148 -8.18 9.38 0.63
C LEU A 148 -6.71 9.40 0.17
N LEU A 149 -6.00 8.26 0.28
CA LEU A 149 -4.63 8.15 -0.21
C LEU A 149 -4.56 8.38 -1.72
N ASP A 150 -5.52 7.86 -2.48
CA ASP A 150 -5.63 8.07 -3.93
C ASP A 150 -5.95 9.53 -4.28
N GLU A 151 -6.88 10.17 -3.57
CA GLU A 151 -7.21 11.59 -3.74
C GLU A 151 -6.00 12.50 -3.49
N LEU A 152 -5.25 12.25 -2.42
CA LEU A 152 -4.05 13.03 -2.09
C LEU A 152 -3.00 12.94 -3.19
N LYS A 153 -2.77 11.75 -3.75
CA LYS A 153 -1.87 11.54 -4.90
C LYS A 153 -2.38 12.23 -6.17
N ALA A 154 -3.68 12.13 -6.45
CA ALA A 154 -4.28 12.68 -7.66
C ALA A 154 -4.36 14.21 -7.67
N SER A 155 -4.54 14.84 -6.51
CA SER A 155 -4.74 16.29 -6.35
C SER A 155 -3.62 17.16 -6.94
N GLU A 156 -2.44 16.58 -7.19
CA GLU A 156 -1.28 17.31 -7.72
C GLU A 156 -1.03 17.07 -9.20
N THR A 157 -1.52 15.96 -9.74
CA THR A 157 -1.39 15.63 -11.18
C THR A 157 -2.33 16.49 -12.03
N GLY A 158 -3.46 16.94 -11.47
CA GLY A 158 -4.51 17.68 -12.18
C GLY A 158 -4.27 19.18 -12.44
N MET A 159 -3.17 19.78 -11.94
CA MET A 159 -2.93 21.23 -12.09
C MET A 159 -1.95 21.61 -13.22
N ASN A 160 -1.49 20.65 -14.04
CA ASN A 160 -0.47 20.92 -15.07
C ASN A 160 -0.90 20.66 -16.53
N THR A 161 -2.18 20.51 -16.84
CA THR A 161 -2.65 20.29 -18.23
C THR A 161 -3.01 21.55 -19.02
N ASP A 162 -3.05 22.73 -18.41
CA ASP A 162 -3.48 23.97 -19.09
C ASP A 162 -2.33 24.84 -19.65
N ASN A 163 -1.09 24.40 -19.55
CA ASN A 163 0.06 25.05 -20.20
C ASN A 163 0.67 24.16 -21.29
N ALA A 164 -0.16 23.68 -22.22
CA ALA A 164 0.35 23.28 -23.53
C ALA A 164 0.74 24.55 -24.31
N PRO A 165 2.01 24.71 -24.74
CA PRO A 165 2.36 25.77 -25.68
C PRO A 165 1.53 25.55 -26.94
N SER A 166 0.67 26.52 -27.27
CA SER A 166 0.00 26.56 -28.55
C SER A 166 1.05 26.77 -29.63
N THR A 167 1.57 25.67 -30.19
CA THR A 167 2.43 25.71 -31.38
C THR A 167 1.58 26.13 -32.57
N PRO A 168 1.86 27.26 -33.23
CA PRO A 168 1.19 27.60 -34.46
C PRO A 168 1.86 26.86 -35.62
N GLY A 169 1.09 25.98 -36.25
CA GLY A 169 1.13 25.67 -37.68
C GLY A 169 2.41 25.05 -38.27
N ALA A 170 2.32 23.79 -38.68
CA ALA A 170 3.02 23.29 -39.86
C ALA A 170 2.21 22.15 -40.52
N GLN A 171 2.21 22.21 -41.84
CA GLN A 171 1.28 21.57 -42.76
C GLN A 171 1.57 20.09 -43.05
N SER A 172 0.50 19.40 -43.43
CA SER A 172 0.38 18.28 -44.39
C SER A 172 1.65 17.58 -44.91
N GLY A 173 1.67 16.26 -44.73
CA GLY A 173 2.51 15.34 -45.50
C GLY A 173 1.88 13.95 -45.56
N LEU A 174 1.12 13.72 -46.62
CA LEU A 174 0.61 12.42 -47.06
C LEU A 174 1.76 11.42 -47.27
N CYS A 175 1.62 10.21 -46.71
CA CYS A 175 2.26 9.01 -47.23
C CYS A 175 1.23 7.87 -47.13
N GLU A 176 0.48 7.67 -48.21
CA GLU A 176 -0.18 6.40 -48.50
C GLU A 176 0.90 5.29 -48.54
N ARG A 177 0.61 4.15 -47.92
CA ARG A 177 1.31 2.92 -48.24
C ARG A 177 0.33 1.76 -48.26
N ASP A 178 0.37 1.12 -49.43
CA ASP A 178 -0.47 0.06 -49.91
C ASP A 178 -0.35 -1.25 -49.12
N ASP A 179 -1.43 -1.99 -49.29
CA ASP A 179 -1.68 -3.39 -49.02
C ASP A 179 -0.48 -4.33 -49.30
N GLU A 180 -0.23 -5.26 -48.38
CA GLU A 180 0.09 -6.64 -48.77
C GLU A 180 -0.56 -7.64 -47.80
N GLU A 181 -1.57 -8.30 -48.37
CA GLU A 181 -2.34 -9.43 -47.92
C GLU A 181 -1.50 -10.71 -48.04
N VAL A 182 -1.16 -11.39 -46.94
CA VAL A 182 -0.57 -12.76 -47.01
C VAL A 182 -1.04 -13.66 -45.86
N HIS A 183 -1.92 -14.58 -46.23
CA HIS A 183 -2.11 -15.97 -45.79
C HIS A 183 -2.31 -16.35 -44.30
N ASP A 184 -3.56 -16.73 -44.05
CA ASP A 184 -4.04 -17.81 -43.17
C ASP A 184 -3.40 -19.17 -43.53
N PRO A 185 -3.02 -20.00 -42.55
CA PRO A 185 -3.80 -21.23 -42.40
C PRO A 185 -4.02 -21.64 -40.93
N SER A 186 -5.30 -21.74 -40.59
CA SER A 186 -5.98 -22.97 -40.14
C SER A 186 -5.21 -23.79 -39.11
N SER A 187 -5.65 -23.70 -37.85
CA SER A 187 -5.42 -24.75 -36.87
C SER A 187 -6.62 -24.91 -35.93
N PRO A 188 -6.84 -26.15 -35.44
CA PRO A 188 -8.16 -26.67 -35.16
C PRO A 188 -8.76 -26.20 -33.84
N VAL A 189 -10.05 -25.86 -33.89
CA VAL A 189 -10.94 -25.70 -32.75
C VAL A 189 -11.02 -27.03 -32.00
N SER A 190 -10.27 -27.12 -30.90
CA SER A 190 -10.51 -28.12 -29.86
C SER A 190 -11.50 -27.52 -28.88
N SER A 191 -12.77 -27.89 -29.03
CA SER A 191 -13.83 -27.63 -28.07
C SER A 191 -13.59 -28.47 -26.81
N ALA A 192 -12.73 -27.99 -25.92
CA ALA A 192 -12.65 -28.49 -24.57
C ALA A 192 -13.68 -27.75 -23.72
N SER A 193 -14.82 -28.41 -23.47
CA SER A 193 -15.74 -28.04 -22.42
C SER A 193 -15.03 -28.17 -21.07
N THR A 194 -14.42 -27.08 -20.60
CA THR A 194 -13.97 -26.98 -19.22
C THR A 194 -15.19 -26.60 -18.40
N SER A 195 -15.72 -27.61 -17.70
CA SER A 195 -16.62 -27.42 -16.57
C SER A 195 -15.98 -26.38 -15.64
N SER A 196 -16.66 -25.24 -15.47
CA SER A 196 -16.35 -24.25 -14.44
C SER A 196 -16.08 -24.99 -13.14
N THR A 197 -14.83 -25.03 -12.74
CA THR A 197 -14.43 -25.55 -11.44
C THR A 197 -14.62 -24.36 -10.50
N GLU A 198 -15.74 -24.35 -9.78
CA GLU A 198 -16.00 -23.50 -8.62
C GLU A 198 -15.00 -23.87 -7.52
N LEU A 199 -13.74 -23.49 -7.72
CA LEU A 199 -12.66 -23.66 -6.74
C LEU A 199 -12.11 -22.27 -6.45
N ASP A 200 -12.68 -21.60 -5.44
CA ASP A 200 -11.98 -20.64 -4.56
C ASP A 200 -12.90 -20.06 -3.46
N GLU A 201 -13.84 -20.83 -2.90
CA GLU A 201 -14.84 -20.26 -1.98
C GLU A 201 -14.43 -20.21 -0.48
N ASP A 202 -13.24 -20.66 -0.07
CA ASP A 202 -12.86 -20.68 1.35
C ASP A 202 -11.36 -20.48 1.61
N LEU A 203 -11.00 -19.34 2.16
CA LEU A 203 -9.64 -19.06 2.63
C LEU A 203 -9.64 -18.85 4.17
N CYS A 204 -8.72 -19.39 4.98
CA CYS A 204 -7.45 -20.01 4.65
C CYS A 204 -6.91 -20.88 5.80
N TRP A 205 -6.25 -21.97 5.41
CA TRP A 205 -5.60 -22.99 6.23
C TRP A 205 -4.38 -22.54 7.07
N LYS A 206 -4.06 -21.23 7.15
CA LYS A 206 -3.35 -20.62 8.30
C LYS A 206 -3.19 -19.10 8.36
N CYS A 207 -3.69 -18.32 7.38
CA CYS A 207 -4.10 -16.88 7.51
C CYS A 207 -4.06 -16.03 6.21
N GLY A 208 -4.12 -16.58 5.01
CA GLY A 208 -4.42 -15.82 3.78
C GLY A 208 -5.93 -15.71 3.51
N ILE A 209 -6.66 -14.96 4.33
CA ILE A 209 -8.11 -14.98 4.71
C ILE A 209 -9.21 -14.80 3.61
N MET A 210 -10.27 -15.63 3.67
CA MET A 210 -11.73 -15.31 3.77
C MET A 210 -12.64 -16.56 3.92
N GLN A 211 -13.44 -16.65 4.98
CA GLN A 211 -14.90 -16.76 4.81
C GLN A 211 -15.60 -16.12 6.02
N ARG A 212 -16.43 -15.13 5.70
CA ARG A 212 -17.09 -14.24 6.65
C ARG A 212 -18.34 -14.92 7.22
N THR A 213 -18.61 -14.76 8.50
CA THR A 213 -19.99 -14.80 9.02
C THR A 213 -20.40 -13.38 9.38
N TYR A 214 -20.58 -12.51 8.37
CA TYR A 214 -21.45 -11.34 8.61
C TYR A 214 -22.85 -11.93 8.69
N GLY A 215 -23.40 -12.04 9.90
CA GLY A 215 -24.85 -12.13 10.04
C GLY A 215 -25.49 -10.92 9.36
N ASP A 216 -26.68 -11.10 8.79
CA ASP A 216 -27.42 -10.12 7.98
C ASP A 216 -27.70 -8.74 8.65
N ASP A 217 -27.18 -8.48 9.85
CA ASP A 217 -27.52 -7.34 10.71
C ASP A 217 -26.50 -6.18 10.69
N TYR A 218 -25.51 -6.17 9.77
CA TYR A 218 -24.54 -5.07 9.68
C TYR A 218 -25.04 -3.87 8.85
N ASP A 219 -26.27 -3.44 9.12
CA ASP A 219 -26.81 -2.13 8.75
C ASP A 219 -26.70 -1.20 9.96
N ARG A 220 -25.49 -0.69 10.24
CA ARG A 220 -25.30 0.42 11.19
C ARG A 220 -24.26 1.43 10.69
N GLY A 221 -24.76 2.51 10.11
CA GLY A 221 -24.31 3.87 10.41
C GLY A 221 -23.22 4.48 9.52
N ARG A 222 -23.65 5.28 8.54
CA ARG A 222 -23.06 6.58 8.15
C ARG A 222 -24.26 7.52 7.96
N LEU A 223 -24.32 8.78 8.41
CA LEU A 223 -23.40 9.78 8.96
C LEU A 223 -23.82 10.20 10.37
#